data_AF-Q92HY9-F1
#
_entry.id   AF-Q92HY9-F1
#
_cell.length_a   1.000
_cell.length_b   1.000
_cell.length_c   1.000
_cell.angle_alpha   90.00
_cell.angle_beta   90.00
_cell.angle_gamma   90.00
#
_symmetry.space_group_name_H-M   'P 1'
#
loop_
_entity.id
_entity.type
_entity.pdbx_description
1 polymer ?
#
loop_
_entity_poly.entity_id
_entity_poly.type
_entity_poly.pdbx_seq_one_letter_code
_entity_poly.pdbx_strand_id
1 'polypeptide(L)'
;MSGAGNITINAANINLTNNNSILTLFDCNITTLTGNINNTAGVDGQGILNLAHDLGSSNIITGDIGNIGSLAAVNVLLGAATLNSTILKATNINLQSNTSVLNLDDDITVTGNIDGAKGVNGNFIGNAILNGNINNFNILQCNGGNGKILDLQSNTTVNSIVFADSVLAAGTISVNSLLDVGGITFNNSNASGGTLIINTEDTINIALLNAIQAKIQINANLTINDPSAGDIGDIRIADNTTYTIDAANGNVNLLK
;
A
#
# COMPACT_ATOMS: atom_id res chain seq x y z
N MET A 1 25.32 17.47 -11.78
CA MET A 1 24.57 18.25 -12.79
C MET A 1 24.01 19.48 -12.10
N SER A 2 24.29 20.67 -12.61
CA SER A 2 23.75 21.93 -12.08
C SER A 2 22.25 22.03 -12.36
N GLY A 3 21.43 22.03 -11.31
CA GLY A 3 20.05 22.49 -11.24
C GLY A 3 19.16 22.18 -12.44
N ALA A 4 18.67 20.94 -12.57
CA ALA A 4 17.47 20.72 -13.36
C ALA A 4 16.31 21.48 -12.68
N GLY A 5 15.75 22.49 -13.36
CA GLY A 5 14.57 23.19 -12.85
C GLY A 5 13.38 22.23 -12.76
N ASN A 6 12.39 22.58 -11.94
CA ASN A 6 11.14 21.82 -11.90
C ASN A 6 10.44 21.91 -13.27
N ILE A 7 9.89 20.79 -13.73
CA ILE A 7 9.11 20.70 -14.97
C ILE A 7 7.62 20.74 -14.62
N THR A 8 6.83 21.45 -15.42
CA THR A 8 5.37 21.42 -15.34
C THR A 8 4.80 21.07 -16.70
N ILE A 9 4.04 19.97 -16.76
CA ILE A 9 3.31 19.53 -17.95
C ILE A 9 1.83 19.74 -17.68
N ASN A 10 1.22 20.68 -18.42
CA ASN A 10 -0.21 20.90 -18.35
C ASN A 10 -0.89 20.33 -19.59
N ALA A 11 -1.50 19.16 -19.44
CA ALA A 11 -2.33 18.55 -20.46
C ALA A 11 -3.74 18.35 -19.91
N ALA A 12 -4.76 18.34 -20.78
CA ALA A 12 -6.07 17.85 -20.35
C ALA A 12 -6.05 16.32 -20.25
N ASN A 13 -5.47 15.67 -21.27
CA ASN A 13 -5.29 14.22 -21.34
C ASN A 13 -3.98 13.90 -22.07
N ILE A 14 -3.32 12.83 -21.65
CA ILE A 14 -2.24 12.19 -22.38
C ILE A 14 -2.70 10.76 -22.69
N ASN A 15 -2.70 10.41 -23.97
CA ASN A 15 -3.26 9.15 -24.43
C ASN A 15 -2.16 8.19 -24.92
N LEU A 16 -2.02 7.05 -24.26
CA LEU A 16 -1.14 5.94 -24.62
C LEU A 16 -1.96 4.92 -25.44
N THR A 17 -2.05 5.14 -26.75
CA THR A 17 -3.10 4.51 -27.59
C THR A 17 -2.74 3.13 -28.15
N ASN A 18 -1.54 2.62 -27.92
CA ASN A 18 -1.09 1.30 -28.38
C ASN A 18 -0.21 0.61 -27.33
N ASN A 19 0.00 -0.71 -27.46
CA ASN A 19 0.82 -1.51 -26.54
C ASN A 19 2.25 -0.96 -26.37
N ASN A 20 2.78 -0.32 -27.41
CA ASN A 20 4.16 0.18 -27.46
C ASN A 20 4.26 1.65 -27.03
N SER A 21 3.17 2.26 -26.59
CA SER A 21 3.16 3.66 -26.16
C SER A 21 3.83 3.74 -24.80
N ILE A 22 4.95 4.44 -24.73
CA ILE A 22 5.70 4.61 -23.49
C ILE A 22 5.79 6.11 -23.22
N LEU A 23 5.31 6.53 -22.06
CA LEU A 23 5.59 7.84 -21.50
C LEU A 23 6.58 7.67 -20.35
N THR A 24 7.76 8.26 -20.50
CA THR A 24 8.75 8.33 -19.43
C THR A 24 8.92 9.77 -19.01
N LEU A 25 8.71 10.06 -17.73
CA LEU A 25 9.04 11.35 -17.13
C LEU A 25 10.47 11.25 -16.58
N PHE A 26 11.38 11.94 -17.28
CA PHE A 26 12.80 11.96 -16.95
C PHE A 26 13.18 13.36 -16.47
N ASP A 27 13.51 13.46 -15.19
CA ASP A 27 14.02 14.68 -14.62
C ASP A 27 14.88 14.40 -13.38
N CYS A 28 16.00 15.10 -13.25
CA CYS A 28 16.83 15.00 -12.04
C CYS A 28 16.25 15.81 -10.85
N ASN A 29 14.97 16.21 -10.88
CA ASN A 29 14.32 17.06 -9.88
C ASN A 29 12.80 16.78 -9.80
N ILE A 30 11.92 17.79 -9.87
CA ILE A 30 10.46 17.61 -9.72
C ILE A 30 9.73 17.85 -11.04
N THR A 31 8.92 16.87 -11.47
CA THR A 31 7.97 17.01 -12.59
C THR A 31 6.57 16.96 -12.04
N THR A 32 5.81 18.04 -12.25
CA THR A 32 4.37 18.05 -12.00
C THR A 32 3.63 17.87 -13.31
N LEU A 33 2.77 16.86 -13.39
CA LEU A 33 1.89 16.62 -14.53
C LEU A 33 0.44 16.77 -14.09
N THR A 34 -0.26 17.67 -14.75
CA THR A 34 -1.70 17.85 -14.61
C THR A 34 -2.40 17.24 -15.82
N GLY A 35 -3.57 16.65 -15.57
CA GLY A 35 -4.36 15.95 -16.58
C GLY A 35 -4.29 14.44 -16.48
N ASN A 36 -5.27 13.78 -17.09
CA ASN A 36 -5.39 12.33 -17.02
C ASN A 36 -4.38 11.65 -17.95
N ILE A 37 -3.91 10.46 -17.56
CA ILE A 37 -3.09 9.59 -18.41
C ILE A 37 -3.93 8.36 -18.73
N ASN A 38 -4.35 8.21 -19.99
CA ASN A 38 -5.31 7.20 -20.38
C ASN A 38 -4.76 6.28 -21.46
N ASN A 39 -5.24 5.04 -21.45
CA ASN A 39 -5.28 4.19 -22.63
C ASN A 39 -6.65 4.36 -23.29
N THR A 40 -6.70 4.99 -24.47
CA THR A 40 -7.96 5.29 -25.17
C THR A 40 -8.35 4.23 -26.20
N ALA A 41 -7.65 3.10 -26.26
CA ALA A 41 -8.02 2.00 -27.14
C ALA A 41 -9.29 1.26 -26.66
N GLY A 42 -9.74 1.53 -25.42
CA GLY A 42 -10.91 0.88 -24.81
C GLY A 42 -10.71 -0.59 -24.47
N VAL A 43 -9.47 -1.08 -24.59
CA VAL A 43 -9.04 -2.43 -24.20
C VAL A 43 -8.00 -2.29 -23.10
N ASP A 44 -8.10 -3.09 -22.05
CA ASP A 44 -7.16 -3.04 -20.92
C ASP A 44 -5.75 -3.48 -21.32
N GLY A 45 -4.75 -3.02 -20.56
CA GLY A 45 -3.38 -3.52 -20.67
C GLY A 45 -2.54 -2.91 -21.79
N GLN A 46 -2.78 -1.64 -22.16
CA GLN A 46 -2.00 -0.94 -23.17
C GLN A 46 -1.24 0.24 -22.57
N GLY A 47 -0.09 0.58 -23.15
CA GLY A 47 0.67 1.74 -22.73
C GLY A 47 1.42 1.52 -21.41
N ILE A 48 2.59 2.15 -21.32
CA ILE A 48 3.46 2.09 -20.16
C ILE A 48 3.75 3.51 -19.69
N LEU A 49 3.56 3.74 -18.40
CA LEU A 49 3.97 4.98 -17.74
C LEU A 49 5.17 4.69 -16.84
N ASN A 50 6.28 5.39 -17.10
CA ASN A 50 7.50 5.32 -16.32
C ASN A 50 7.69 6.64 -15.56
N LEU A 51 7.73 6.55 -14.24
CA LEU A 51 7.83 7.65 -13.30
C LEU A 51 9.14 7.56 -12.52
N ALA A 52 9.63 8.73 -12.12
CA ALA A 52 10.76 8.92 -11.24
C ALA A 52 11.99 8.14 -11.72
N HIS A 53 12.36 8.38 -12.99
CA HIS A 53 13.42 7.64 -13.67
C HIS A 53 14.76 7.71 -12.93
N ASP A 54 15.10 8.88 -12.37
CA ASP A 54 16.41 9.13 -11.76
C ASP A 54 16.37 9.13 -10.23
N LEU A 55 17.50 8.82 -9.60
CA LEU A 55 17.63 8.93 -8.15
C LEU A 55 17.46 10.39 -7.72
N GLY A 56 16.59 10.64 -6.74
CA GLY A 56 16.27 11.99 -6.27
C GLY A 56 15.25 12.74 -7.14
N SER A 57 14.75 12.11 -8.21
CA SER A 57 13.60 12.62 -8.96
C SER A 57 12.30 12.44 -8.19
N SER A 58 11.35 13.34 -8.41
CA SER A 58 10.00 13.24 -7.86
C SER A 58 8.98 13.60 -8.94
N ASN A 59 8.04 12.72 -9.21
CA ASN A 59 6.93 13.00 -10.12
C ASN A 59 5.64 13.15 -9.34
N ILE A 60 4.92 14.23 -9.60
CA ILE A 60 3.63 14.54 -8.98
C ILE A 60 2.59 14.52 -10.08
N ILE A 61 1.69 13.54 -10.03
CA ILE A 61 0.60 13.39 -10.99
C ILE A 61 -0.70 13.77 -10.30
N THR A 62 -1.49 14.66 -10.90
CA THR A 62 -2.73 15.18 -10.31
C THR A 62 -4.00 14.79 -11.08
N GLY A 63 -3.85 14.06 -12.18
CA GLY A 63 -4.97 13.48 -12.92
C GLY A 63 -5.04 11.98 -12.77
N ASP A 64 -6.19 11.40 -13.11
CA ASP A 64 -6.41 9.97 -13.01
C ASP A 64 -5.58 9.20 -14.05
N ILE A 65 -5.17 7.99 -13.67
CA ILE A 65 -4.39 7.09 -14.51
C ILE A 65 -5.25 5.89 -14.87
N GLY A 66 -5.46 5.65 -16.17
CA GLY A 66 -6.17 4.48 -16.70
C GLY A 66 -7.68 4.51 -16.49
N ASN A 67 -8.29 5.68 -16.36
CA ASN A 67 -9.73 5.83 -16.13
C ASN A 67 -10.56 5.20 -17.28
N ILE A 68 -10.17 5.46 -18.54
CA ILE A 68 -10.86 4.90 -19.72
C ILE A 68 -10.59 3.39 -19.89
N GLY A 69 -9.35 2.97 -19.70
CA GLY A 69 -8.89 1.58 -19.78
C GLY A 69 -7.58 1.46 -19.05
N SER A 70 -7.31 0.30 -18.46
CA SER A 70 -6.10 0.12 -17.65
C SER A 70 -4.83 0.27 -18.51
N LEU A 71 -3.79 0.85 -17.91
CA LEU A 71 -2.46 0.82 -18.51
C LEU A 71 -1.89 -0.60 -18.43
N ALA A 72 -0.96 -0.95 -19.32
CA ALA A 72 -0.21 -2.21 -19.20
C ALA A 72 0.62 -2.21 -17.91
N ALA A 73 1.34 -1.10 -17.67
CA ALA A 73 2.14 -0.94 -16.49
C ALA A 73 2.28 0.53 -16.09
N VAL A 74 2.37 0.75 -14.78
CA VAL A 74 2.91 1.97 -14.18
C VAL A 74 4.15 1.57 -13.40
N ASN A 75 5.29 2.18 -13.72
CA ASN A 75 6.57 1.85 -13.09
C ASN A 75 7.09 3.07 -12.35
N VAL A 76 7.51 2.88 -11.10
CA VAL A 76 8.31 3.86 -10.34
C VAL A 76 9.73 3.34 -10.30
N LEU A 77 10.65 4.03 -10.94
CA LEU A 77 11.96 3.46 -11.28
C LEU A 77 12.98 3.62 -10.15
N LEU A 78 13.45 4.84 -9.86
CA LEU A 78 14.51 5.08 -8.87
C LEU A 78 14.12 6.11 -7.80
N GLY A 79 13.27 7.08 -8.13
CA GLY A 79 12.87 8.17 -7.24
C GLY A 79 11.47 7.99 -6.63
N ALA A 80 10.81 9.12 -6.37
CA ALA A 80 9.46 9.13 -5.80
C ALA A 80 8.39 9.46 -6.85
N ALA A 81 7.26 8.76 -6.79
CA ALA A 81 6.05 9.13 -7.50
C ALA A 81 4.96 9.44 -6.46
N THR A 82 4.31 10.59 -6.59
CA THR A 82 3.18 11.00 -5.77
C THR A 82 1.96 11.14 -6.67
N LEU A 83 0.93 10.35 -6.41
CA LEU A 83 -0.29 10.30 -7.22
C LEU A 83 -1.44 10.94 -6.44
N ASN A 84 -1.69 12.21 -6.74
CA ASN A 84 -2.82 12.99 -6.25
C ASN A 84 -4.01 12.80 -7.19
N SER A 85 -4.45 11.55 -7.28
CA SER A 85 -5.46 11.09 -8.22
C SER A 85 -6.52 10.28 -7.50
N THR A 86 -7.73 10.23 -8.05
CA THR A 86 -8.79 9.38 -7.49
C THR A 86 -8.70 7.95 -8.00
N ILE A 87 -8.12 7.74 -9.19
CA ILE A 87 -8.05 6.45 -9.86
C ILE A 87 -6.63 6.16 -10.35
N LEU A 88 -6.12 4.98 -10.00
CA LEU A 88 -4.94 4.36 -10.60
C LEU A 88 -5.31 2.96 -11.12
N LYS A 89 -5.40 2.81 -12.44
CA LYS A 89 -5.69 1.54 -13.10
C LYS A 89 -4.55 1.14 -14.03
N ALA A 90 -3.86 0.07 -13.68
CA ALA A 90 -2.89 -0.59 -14.54
C ALA A 90 -2.93 -2.10 -14.30
N THR A 91 -2.47 -2.93 -15.23
CA THR A 91 -2.36 -4.38 -14.95
C THR A 91 -1.33 -4.63 -13.86
N ASN A 92 -0.18 -3.93 -13.94
CA ASN A 92 0.90 -4.01 -12.96
C ASN A 92 1.38 -2.62 -12.56
N ILE A 93 1.65 -2.44 -11.28
CA ILE A 93 2.19 -1.23 -10.67
C ILE A 93 3.49 -1.64 -9.99
N ASN A 94 4.62 -1.29 -10.59
CA ASN A 94 5.92 -1.83 -10.18
C ASN A 94 6.79 -0.75 -9.53
N LEU A 95 7.33 -1.03 -8.36
CA LEU A 95 8.39 -0.22 -7.75
C LEU A 95 9.72 -0.95 -7.97
N GLN A 96 10.54 -0.45 -8.90
CA GLN A 96 11.62 -1.25 -9.50
C GLN A 96 12.96 -1.23 -8.75
N SER A 97 13.14 -0.32 -7.79
CA SER A 97 14.36 -0.16 -7.00
C SER A 97 14.03 -0.01 -5.53
N ASN A 98 14.93 -0.43 -4.64
CA ASN A 98 14.78 -0.21 -3.19
C ASN A 98 14.71 1.29 -2.79
N THR A 99 15.07 2.19 -3.69
CA THR A 99 14.92 3.65 -3.53
C THR A 99 13.59 4.19 -4.06
N SER A 100 12.83 3.38 -4.81
CA SER A 100 11.53 3.76 -5.35
C SER A 100 10.53 4.00 -4.23
N VAL A 101 9.81 5.11 -4.31
CA VAL A 101 8.73 5.42 -3.38
C VAL A 101 7.47 5.72 -4.18
N LEU A 102 6.38 5.02 -3.87
CA LEU A 102 5.05 5.36 -4.37
C LEU A 102 4.25 5.93 -3.21
N ASN A 103 3.86 7.19 -3.32
CA ASN A 103 2.93 7.85 -2.41
C ASN A 103 1.59 7.96 -3.13
N LEU A 104 0.56 7.48 -2.46
CA LEU A 104 -0.81 7.58 -2.92
C LEU A 104 -1.56 8.60 -2.08
N ASP A 105 -2.41 9.40 -2.72
CA ASP A 105 -3.25 10.38 -2.05
C ASP A 105 -4.49 9.73 -1.40
N ASP A 106 -5.13 10.49 -0.53
CA ASP A 106 -6.33 10.07 0.16
C ASP A 106 -7.47 9.76 -0.83
N ASP A 107 -8.25 8.73 -0.49
CA ASP A 107 -9.43 8.23 -1.19
C ASP A 107 -9.16 7.65 -2.59
N ILE A 108 -7.90 7.33 -2.93
CA ILE A 108 -7.57 6.69 -4.21
C ILE A 108 -8.13 5.25 -4.29
N THR A 109 -8.60 4.88 -5.48
CA THR A 109 -8.87 3.48 -5.85
C THR A 109 -7.78 2.98 -6.78
N VAL A 110 -7.08 1.93 -6.36
CA VAL A 110 -6.04 1.26 -7.14
C VAL A 110 -6.57 -0.06 -7.68
N THR A 111 -6.38 -0.28 -8.97
CA THR A 111 -6.65 -1.56 -9.64
C THR A 111 -5.39 -1.99 -10.38
N GLY A 112 -4.97 -3.22 -10.14
CA GLY A 112 -3.71 -3.76 -10.64
C GLY A 112 -2.90 -4.41 -9.54
N ASN A 113 -2.06 -5.38 -9.90
CA ASN A 113 -1.08 -5.92 -8.95
C ASN A 113 -0.07 -4.82 -8.61
N ILE A 114 0.29 -4.72 -7.34
CA ILE A 114 1.31 -3.79 -6.84
C ILE A 114 2.50 -4.63 -6.39
N ASP A 115 3.61 -4.49 -7.10
CA ASP A 115 4.81 -5.32 -6.90
C ASP A 115 6.02 -4.45 -6.57
N GLY A 116 6.61 -4.69 -5.40
CA GLY A 116 7.89 -4.10 -5.01
C GLY A 116 9.08 -4.95 -5.51
N ALA A 117 10.16 -4.30 -5.93
CA ALA A 117 11.46 -4.96 -5.94
C ALA A 117 11.82 -5.33 -4.48
N LYS A 118 12.45 -6.48 -4.26
CA LYS A 118 12.84 -6.93 -2.91
C LYS A 118 13.63 -5.82 -2.20
N GLY A 119 13.17 -5.39 -1.03
CA GLY A 119 13.77 -4.29 -0.27
C GLY A 119 13.04 -2.94 -0.39
N VAL A 120 12.05 -2.83 -1.27
CA VAL A 120 11.18 -1.64 -1.39
C VAL A 120 10.27 -1.51 -0.18
N ASN A 121 10.14 -0.29 0.33
CA ASN A 121 9.11 0.05 1.30
C ASN A 121 7.95 0.75 0.57
N GLY A 122 6.74 0.24 0.71
CA GLY A 122 5.52 0.84 0.20
C GLY A 122 4.95 1.79 1.23
N ASN A 123 4.78 3.06 0.85
CA ASN A 123 4.25 4.09 1.72
C ASN A 123 2.84 4.48 1.30
N PHE A 124 1.84 3.96 1.99
CA PHE A 124 0.44 4.25 1.69
C PHE A 124 -0.09 5.24 2.71
N ILE A 125 -0.39 6.45 2.22
CA ILE A 125 -0.95 7.54 2.98
C ILE A 125 -2.45 7.55 2.70
N GLY A 126 -3.26 7.63 3.75
CA GLY A 126 -4.68 7.92 3.58
C GLY A 126 -5.64 6.75 3.51
N ASN A 127 -6.86 7.09 3.11
CA ASN A 127 -7.88 6.13 2.69
C ASN A 127 -7.47 5.58 1.32
N ALA A 128 -7.32 4.28 1.15
CA ALA A 128 -7.05 3.73 -0.18
C ALA A 128 -7.69 2.36 -0.31
N ILE A 129 -8.21 2.06 -1.50
CA ILE A 129 -8.74 0.74 -1.83
C ILE A 129 -7.79 0.08 -2.82
N LEU A 130 -7.14 -1.00 -2.41
CA LEU A 130 -6.17 -1.73 -3.23
C LEU A 130 -6.80 -3.04 -3.73
N ASN A 131 -7.25 -3.04 -4.99
CA ASN A 131 -8.02 -4.14 -5.59
C ASN A 131 -7.18 -5.26 -6.21
N GLY A 132 -5.86 -5.11 -6.31
CA GLY A 132 -4.97 -6.15 -6.82
C GLY A 132 -4.04 -6.69 -5.75
N ASN A 133 -3.32 -7.76 -6.09
CA ASN A 133 -2.39 -8.37 -5.14
C ASN A 133 -1.26 -7.41 -4.80
N ILE A 134 -0.76 -7.48 -3.57
CA ILE A 134 0.37 -6.68 -3.11
C ILE A 134 1.49 -7.64 -2.76
N ASN A 135 2.61 -7.58 -3.49
CA ASN A 135 3.70 -8.53 -3.29
C ASN A 135 5.05 -7.86 -3.15
N ASN A 136 5.98 -8.60 -2.55
CA ASN A 136 7.42 -8.35 -2.61
C ASN A 136 7.90 -7.04 -1.95
N PHE A 137 7.05 -6.40 -1.15
CA PHE A 137 7.47 -5.29 -0.30
C PHE A 137 8.25 -5.78 0.92
N ASN A 138 9.30 -5.04 1.27
CA ASN A 138 9.98 -5.19 2.54
C ASN A 138 9.11 -4.66 3.69
N ILE A 139 8.52 -3.49 3.50
CA ILE A 139 7.57 -2.90 4.45
C ILE A 139 6.36 -2.41 3.67
N LEU A 140 5.16 -2.80 4.09
CA LEU A 140 3.91 -2.14 3.75
C LEU A 140 3.53 -1.21 4.90
N GLN A 141 3.71 0.10 4.69
CA GLN A 141 3.49 1.10 5.73
C GLN A 141 2.14 1.80 5.55
N CYS A 142 1.37 1.88 6.63
CA CYS A 142 0.13 2.67 6.70
C CYS A 142 0.39 3.96 7.50
N ASN A 143 0.19 5.12 6.85
CA ASN A 143 0.52 6.45 7.39
C ASN A 143 -0.69 7.38 7.59
N GLY A 144 -1.93 6.87 7.54
CA GLY A 144 -3.13 7.71 7.43
C GLY A 144 -3.56 8.51 8.68
N GLY A 145 -3.09 8.21 9.88
CA GLY A 145 -3.65 8.85 11.08
C GLY A 145 -5.04 8.30 11.47
N ASN A 146 -5.70 8.89 12.49
CA ASN A 146 -7.00 8.41 12.97
C ASN A 146 -8.08 8.42 11.88
N GLY A 147 -8.85 7.34 11.76
CA GLY A 147 -10.00 7.23 10.85
C GLY A 147 -9.64 6.96 9.39
N LYS A 148 -8.35 6.85 9.04
CA LYS A 148 -7.96 6.42 7.69
C LYS A 148 -7.88 4.91 7.57
N ILE A 149 -8.28 4.40 6.42
CA ILE A 149 -8.35 2.96 6.15
C ILE A 149 -7.58 2.64 4.87
N LEU A 150 -6.54 1.83 5.02
CA LEU A 150 -5.93 1.11 3.91
C LEU A 150 -6.68 -0.22 3.74
N ASP A 151 -7.44 -0.34 2.66
CA ASP A 151 -8.35 -1.45 2.41
C ASP A 151 -7.76 -2.40 1.37
N LEU A 152 -7.35 -3.58 1.84
CA LEU A 152 -6.66 -4.61 1.07
C LEU A 152 -7.72 -5.61 0.59
N GLN A 153 -8.12 -5.50 -0.67
CA GLN A 153 -9.21 -6.29 -1.25
C GLN A 153 -8.73 -7.63 -1.88
N SER A 154 -7.42 -7.78 -2.08
CA SER A 154 -6.78 -8.96 -2.67
C SER A 154 -5.60 -9.44 -1.81
N ASN A 155 -4.96 -10.54 -2.22
CA ASN A 155 -3.91 -11.16 -1.44
C ASN A 155 -2.74 -10.20 -1.19
N THR A 156 -2.22 -10.22 0.03
CA THR A 156 -1.07 -9.40 0.42
C THR A 156 0.04 -10.31 0.91
N THR A 157 1.19 -10.28 0.24
CA THR A 157 2.39 -11.06 0.58
C THR A 157 3.60 -10.13 0.74
N VAL A 158 3.93 -9.78 1.98
CA VAL A 158 4.96 -8.76 2.30
C VAL A 158 5.83 -9.20 3.47
N ASN A 159 7.05 -8.69 3.56
CA ASN A 159 7.94 -9.06 4.67
C ASN A 159 7.50 -8.44 6.01
N SER A 160 6.94 -7.22 5.99
CA SER A 160 6.46 -6.58 7.21
C SER A 160 5.32 -5.60 6.92
N ILE A 161 4.40 -5.47 7.85
CA ILE A 161 3.42 -4.39 7.94
C ILE A 161 3.80 -3.47 9.10
N VAL A 162 3.77 -2.16 8.84
CA VAL A 162 4.06 -1.16 9.86
C VAL A 162 2.94 -0.13 9.92
N PHE A 163 2.32 -0.01 11.09
CA PHE A 163 1.47 1.12 11.43
C PHE A 163 2.39 2.24 11.91
N ALA A 164 2.52 3.30 11.12
CA ALA A 164 3.53 4.32 11.37
C ALA A 164 2.99 5.53 12.15
N ASP A 165 3.91 6.41 12.53
CA ASP A 165 3.68 7.54 13.43
C ASP A 165 2.85 8.67 12.79
N SER A 166 1.67 8.88 13.36
CA SER A 166 0.88 10.11 13.23
C SER A 166 0.83 10.82 14.59
N VAL A 167 0.55 12.12 14.62
CA VAL A 167 0.57 12.94 15.86
C VAL A 167 -0.55 12.56 16.85
N LEU A 168 -1.60 11.85 16.40
CA LEU A 168 -2.81 11.60 17.19
C LEU A 168 -3.20 10.12 17.34
N ALA A 169 -3.10 9.32 16.28
CA ALA A 169 -3.37 7.87 16.28
C ALA A 169 -2.86 7.24 14.98
N ALA A 170 -2.46 5.97 14.98
CA ALA A 170 -2.19 5.26 13.73
C ALA A 170 -3.49 4.83 13.01
N GLY A 171 -3.37 4.58 11.71
CA GLY A 171 -4.50 4.23 10.83
C GLY A 171 -5.02 2.81 10.99
N THR A 172 -5.94 2.45 10.11
CA THR A 172 -6.53 1.11 10.02
C THR A 172 -6.03 0.40 8.76
N ILE A 173 -5.72 -0.89 8.90
CA ILE A 173 -5.55 -1.80 7.76
C ILE A 173 -6.70 -2.79 7.81
N SER A 174 -7.46 -2.86 6.72
CA SER A 174 -8.58 -3.78 6.53
C SER A 174 -8.17 -4.86 5.54
N VAL A 175 -8.25 -6.12 5.97
CA VAL A 175 -7.80 -7.30 5.22
C VAL A 175 -9.02 -8.09 4.79
N ASN A 176 -9.29 -8.12 3.49
CA ASN A 176 -10.45 -8.82 2.91
C ASN A 176 -10.07 -10.06 2.08
N SER A 177 -8.78 -10.39 2.03
CA SER A 177 -8.24 -11.59 1.40
C SER A 177 -7.00 -12.06 2.17
N LEU A 178 -6.33 -13.12 1.71
CA LEU A 178 -5.18 -13.71 2.39
C LEU A 178 -4.09 -12.68 2.73
N LEU A 179 -3.64 -12.68 3.99
CA LEU A 179 -2.47 -11.94 4.47
C LEU A 179 -1.32 -12.90 4.81
N ASP A 180 -0.29 -12.90 3.97
CA ASP A 180 0.99 -13.55 4.24
C ASP A 180 2.04 -12.50 4.60
N VAL A 181 2.43 -12.46 5.87
CA VAL A 181 3.31 -11.41 6.40
C VAL A 181 4.39 -11.94 7.33
N GLY A 182 5.61 -11.42 7.18
CA GLY A 182 6.76 -11.79 8.03
C GLY A 182 6.83 -11.06 9.38
N GLY A 183 6.04 -10.00 9.58
CA GLY A 183 5.93 -9.28 10.85
C GLY A 183 4.88 -8.18 10.82
N ILE A 184 4.19 -7.92 11.94
CA ILE A 184 3.27 -6.78 12.08
C ILE A 184 3.75 -5.93 13.25
N THR A 185 4.07 -4.68 12.97
CA THR A 185 4.51 -3.71 13.98
C THR A 185 3.48 -2.61 14.12
N PHE A 186 2.91 -2.52 15.33
CA PHE A 186 2.04 -1.44 15.70
C PHE A 186 2.84 -0.23 16.17
N ASN A 187 2.18 0.92 16.16
CA ASN A 187 2.72 2.14 16.69
C ASN A 187 2.68 2.13 18.23
N ASN A 188 3.78 2.48 18.90
CA ASN A 188 3.85 2.58 20.37
C ASN A 188 3.94 4.01 20.90
N SER A 189 4.12 5.01 20.04
CA SER A 189 4.22 6.42 20.43
C SER A 189 2.84 7.05 20.71
N ASN A 190 1.76 6.44 20.22
CA ASN A 190 0.40 6.97 20.24
C ASN A 190 -0.56 6.18 21.12
N ALA A 191 -1.55 6.87 21.70
CA ALA A 191 -2.63 6.27 22.48
C ALA A 191 -3.42 5.17 21.74
N SER A 192 -3.44 5.22 20.40
CA SER A 192 -3.94 4.16 19.52
C SER A 192 -2.85 3.75 18.53
N GLY A 193 -2.33 2.54 18.73
CA GLY A 193 -1.20 1.96 18.00
C GLY A 193 -1.53 1.49 16.58
N GLY A 194 -2.80 1.60 16.18
CA GLY A 194 -3.31 1.19 14.88
C GLY A 194 -4.39 0.12 15.02
N THR A 195 -5.22 -0.02 13.99
CA THR A 195 -6.25 -1.05 13.94
C THR A 195 -5.98 -2.03 12.82
N LEU A 196 -5.91 -3.32 13.13
CA LEU A 196 -5.93 -4.39 12.14
C LEU A 196 -7.33 -5.02 12.12
N ILE A 197 -7.97 -5.04 10.95
CA ILE A 197 -9.28 -5.69 10.77
C ILE A 197 -9.10 -6.89 9.84
N ILE A 198 -9.52 -8.07 10.31
CA ILE A 198 -9.50 -9.33 9.55
C ILE A 198 -10.93 -9.68 9.15
N ASN A 199 -11.25 -9.55 7.86
CA ASN A 199 -12.58 -9.82 7.29
C ASN A 199 -12.68 -11.16 6.56
N THR A 200 -11.55 -11.87 6.39
CA THR A 200 -11.49 -13.21 5.78
C THR A 200 -10.80 -14.19 6.74
N GLU A 201 -11.00 -15.48 6.52
CA GLU A 201 -10.24 -16.51 7.24
C GLU A 201 -8.73 -16.32 7.00
N ASP A 202 -7.96 -16.27 8.08
CA ASP A 202 -6.52 -16.00 8.02
C ASP A 202 -5.72 -16.69 9.15
N THR A 203 -4.41 -16.84 8.95
CA THR A 203 -3.46 -17.38 9.93
C THR A 203 -2.22 -16.50 10.01
N ILE A 204 -2.00 -15.87 11.16
CA ILE A 204 -0.82 -15.07 11.45
C ILE A 204 0.20 -15.95 12.19
N ASN A 205 1.31 -16.25 11.53
CA ASN A 205 2.37 -17.13 12.04
C ASN A 205 3.51 -16.39 12.75
N ILE A 206 3.34 -15.09 13.01
CA ILE A 206 4.43 -14.19 13.43
C ILE A 206 4.04 -13.40 14.68
N ALA A 207 5.05 -12.86 15.37
CA ALA A 207 4.86 -12.01 16.55
C ALA A 207 4.27 -10.64 16.17
N LEU A 208 3.32 -10.16 16.99
CA LEU A 208 2.79 -8.82 16.91
C LEU A 208 3.62 -7.90 17.80
N LEU A 209 4.30 -6.93 17.21
CA LEU A 209 5.18 -6.01 17.93
C LEU A 209 4.41 -4.76 18.35
N ASN A 210 4.70 -4.23 19.54
CA ASN A 210 4.09 -3.00 20.09
C ASN A 210 2.55 -3.04 20.22
N ALA A 211 1.95 -4.23 20.35
CA ALA A 211 0.51 -4.40 20.29
C ALA A 211 -0.28 -3.86 21.51
N ILE A 212 0.38 -3.34 22.55
CA ILE A 212 -0.27 -2.87 23.81
C ILE A 212 -1.33 -1.79 23.55
N GLN A 213 -1.11 -0.95 22.55
CA GLN A 213 -2.03 0.12 22.16
C GLN A 213 -2.79 -0.22 20.87
N ALA A 214 -2.59 -1.43 20.34
CA ALA A 214 -3.22 -1.88 19.11
C ALA A 214 -4.65 -2.36 19.36
N LYS A 215 -5.46 -2.23 18.31
CA LYS A 215 -6.77 -2.88 18.21
C LYS A 215 -6.73 -3.93 17.12
N ILE A 216 -7.20 -5.14 17.43
CA ILE A 216 -7.44 -6.20 16.45
C ILE A 216 -8.94 -6.48 16.41
N GLN A 217 -9.53 -6.36 15.23
CA GLN A 217 -10.93 -6.70 15.00
C GLN A 217 -11.02 -7.94 14.10
N ILE A 218 -11.71 -8.95 14.59
CA ILE A 218 -11.82 -10.28 14.00
C ILE A 218 -13.27 -10.46 13.54
N ASN A 219 -13.49 -10.28 12.24
CA ASN A 219 -14.81 -10.43 11.60
C ASN A 219 -14.93 -11.79 10.86
N ALA A 220 -13.85 -12.57 10.79
CA ALA A 220 -13.80 -13.93 10.26
C ALA A 220 -12.82 -14.78 11.09
N ASN A 221 -12.74 -16.08 10.84
CA ASN A 221 -11.88 -16.97 11.62
C ASN A 221 -10.41 -16.52 11.56
N LEU A 222 -9.77 -16.34 12.71
CA LEU A 222 -8.36 -15.97 12.79
C LEU A 222 -7.62 -16.96 13.67
N THR A 223 -6.50 -17.46 13.16
CA THR A 223 -5.54 -18.24 13.94
C THR A 223 -4.27 -17.41 14.14
N ILE A 224 -3.77 -17.31 15.38
CA ILE A 224 -2.44 -16.76 15.68
C ILE A 224 -1.59 -17.88 16.29
N ASN A 225 -0.50 -18.24 15.60
CA ASN A 225 0.39 -19.35 15.97
C ASN A 225 1.64 -18.91 16.75
N ASP A 226 1.84 -17.60 16.92
CA ASP A 226 2.99 -17.07 17.66
C ASP A 226 2.69 -17.00 19.17
N PRO A 227 3.49 -17.65 20.03
CA PRO A 227 3.26 -17.70 21.47
C PRO A 227 3.53 -16.35 22.16
N SER A 228 4.15 -15.41 21.45
CA SER A 228 4.58 -14.10 21.92
C SER A 228 3.85 -12.95 21.23
N ALA A 229 2.61 -13.16 20.78
CA ALA A 229 1.73 -12.11 20.20
C ALA A 229 1.57 -10.84 21.08
N GLY A 230 2.23 -10.79 22.23
CA GLY A 230 2.39 -9.63 23.08
C GLY A 230 1.16 -9.42 23.95
N ASP A 231 1.20 -8.35 24.72
CA ASP A 231 -0.01 -7.82 25.33
C ASP A 231 -0.72 -7.01 24.22
N ILE A 232 -1.91 -7.46 23.78
CA ILE A 232 -2.73 -6.77 22.78
C ILE A 232 -3.74 -5.88 23.51
N GLY A 233 -3.84 -4.61 23.14
CA GLY A 233 -4.66 -3.62 23.85
C GLY A 233 -6.17 -3.88 23.81
N ASP A 234 -6.71 -4.13 22.62
CA ASP A 234 -8.14 -4.40 22.40
C ASP A 234 -8.30 -5.49 21.33
N ILE A 235 -9.01 -6.57 21.66
CA ILE A 235 -9.43 -7.60 20.70
C ILE A 235 -10.95 -7.63 20.67
N ARG A 236 -11.54 -7.42 19.49
CA ARG A 236 -12.98 -7.55 19.26
C ARG A 236 -13.26 -8.68 18.31
N ILE A 237 -14.06 -9.64 18.76
CA ILE A 237 -14.44 -10.84 18.00
C ILE A 237 -15.92 -10.72 17.66
N ALA A 238 -16.27 -10.79 16.38
CA ALA A 238 -17.64 -10.71 15.92
C ALA A 238 -18.43 -11.99 16.23
N ASP A 239 -19.77 -11.88 16.29
CA ASP A 239 -20.65 -13.04 16.50
C ASP A 239 -20.40 -14.13 15.45
N ASN A 240 -20.45 -15.40 15.88
CA ASN A 240 -20.24 -16.58 15.02
C ASN A 240 -18.86 -16.67 14.35
N THR A 241 -17.84 -16.01 14.90
CA THR A 241 -16.44 -16.16 14.47
C THR A 241 -15.62 -16.92 15.51
N THR A 242 -14.56 -17.59 15.05
CA THR A 242 -13.62 -18.28 15.93
C THR A 242 -12.28 -17.55 15.97
N TYR A 243 -11.81 -17.22 17.18
CA TYR A 243 -10.43 -16.82 17.41
C TYR A 243 -9.67 -18.00 18.02
N THR A 244 -8.75 -18.57 17.24
CA THR A 244 -7.92 -19.69 17.67
C THR A 244 -6.53 -19.19 18.04
N ILE A 245 -6.07 -19.62 19.21
CA ILE A 245 -4.71 -19.40 19.66
C ILE A 245 -4.02 -20.75 19.67
N ASP A 246 -3.05 -20.93 18.79
CA ASP A 246 -2.24 -22.15 18.77
C ASP A 246 -0.92 -21.92 19.50
N ALA A 247 -0.86 -22.45 20.72
CA ALA A 247 0.31 -22.42 21.59
C ALA A 247 1.35 -23.50 21.23
N ALA A 248 1.29 -24.12 20.05
CA ALA A 248 2.19 -25.19 19.62
C ALA A 248 3.68 -24.87 19.83
N ASN A 249 4.06 -23.59 19.79
CA ASN A 249 5.43 -23.14 19.92
C ASN A 249 5.76 -22.42 21.24
N GLY A 250 4.85 -22.32 22.22
CA GLY A 250 5.14 -21.71 23.52
C GLY A 250 3.90 -21.32 24.35
N ASN A 251 4.13 -20.85 25.59
CA ASN A 251 3.05 -20.46 26.50
C ASN A 251 2.35 -19.19 26.02
N VAL A 252 1.02 -19.17 26.07
CA VAL A 252 0.21 -17.98 25.83
C VAL A 252 -0.34 -17.46 27.15
N ASN A 253 -0.12 -16.20 27.45
CA ASN A 253 -0.70 -15.54 28.61
C ASN A 253 -1.89 -14.67 28.18
N LEU A 254 -3.11 -15.12 28.47
CA LEU A 254 -4.34 -14.46 28.04
C LEU A 254 -4.81 -13.35 28.99
N LEU A 255 -4.34 -13.36 30.23
CA LEU A 255 -4.79 -12.47 31.29
C LEU A 255 -3.57 -12.12 32.16
N LYS A 256 -3.00 -10.93 31.96
CA LYS A 256 -2.09 -10.33 32.94
C LYS A 256 -2.86 -9.49 33.94
#